data_AF-A0A923YC05-F1
#
_entry.id   AF-A0A923YC05-F1
#
_cell.length_a   1.000
_cell.length_b   1.000
_cell.length_c   1.000
_cell.angle_alpha   90.00
_cell.angle_beta   90.00
_cell.angle_gamma   90.00
#
_symmetry.space_group_name_H-M   'P 1'
#
loop_
_entity.id
_entity.type
_entity.pdbx_description
1 polymer ?
#
loop_
_entity_poly.entity_id
_entity_poly.type
_entity_poly.pdbx_seq_one_letter_code
_entity_poly.pdbx_strand_id
1 'polypeptide(L)' 'DSAALAQFFWSACEGAVLCAKLEQSTRALDNVSTLFFEHLLQPVKKPRAKRAGSPDSASAGPR' A
#
# COMPACT_ATOMS: atom_id res chain seq x y z
N ASP A 1 -8.09 2.76 4.01
CA ASP A 1 -8.48 3.07 5.39
C ASP A 1 -7.62 2.22 6.31
N SER A 2 -6.89 2.84 7.23
CA SER A 2 -5.94 2.15 8.11
C SER A 2 -6.64 1.24 9.13
N ALA A 3 -7.85 1.61 9.58
CA ALA A 3 -8.60 0.81 10.56
C ALA A 3 -9.10 -0.50 9.95
N ALA A 4 -9.71 -0.45 8.76
CA ALA A 4 -10.13 -1.64 8.03
C ALA A 4 -8.96 -2.60 7.74
N LEU A 5 -7.78 -2.06 7.40
CA LEU A 5 -6.58 -2.85 7.14
C LEU A 5 -6.06 -3.55 8.41
N ALA A 6 -6.04 -2.84 9.55
CA ALA A 6 -5.64 -3.43 10.82
C ALA A 6 -6.61 -4.54 11.26
N GLN A 7 -7.91 -4.33 11.08
CA GLN A 7 -8.92 -5.34 11.40
C GLN A 7 -8.74 -6.60 10.53
N PHE A 8 -8.55 -6.43 9.22
CA PHE A 8 -8.26 -7.54 8.32
C PHE A 8 -7.02 -8.33 8.75
N PHE A 9 -5.93 -7.63 9.09
CA PHE A 9 -4.69 -8.27 9.54
C PHE A 9 -4.91 -9.11 10.81
N TRP A 10 -5.57 -8.55 11.82
CA TRP A 10 -5.81 -9.29 13.07
C TRP A 10 -6.66 -10.54 12.86
N SER A 11 -7.73 -10.45 12.07
CA SER A 11 -8.56 -11.62 11.74
C SER A 11 -7.77 -12.70 10.98
N ALA A 12 -6.91 -12.32 10.03
CA ALA A 12 -6.07 -13.29 9.31
C ALA A 12 -5.00 -13.92 10.23
N CYS A 13 -4.42 -13.13 11.13
CA CYS A 13 -3.39 -13.57 12.07
C CYS A 13 -3.94 -14.58 13.09
N GLU A 14 -5.14 -14.34 13.63
CA GLU A 14 -5.81 -15.29 14.53
C GLU A 14 -6.06 -16.65 13.85
N GLY A 15 -6.50 -16.65 12.60
CA GLY A 15 -6.66 -17.87 11.80
C GLY A 15 -5.34 -18.59 11.55
N ALA A 16 -4.28 -17.85 11.23
CA ALA A 16 -2.95 -18.42 11.03
C ALA A 16 -2.36 -19.03 12.31
N VAL A 17 -2.58 -18.42 13.48
CA VAL A 17 -2.19 -18.99 14.78
C VAL A 17 -2.94 -20.31 15.04
N LEU A 18 -4.23 -20.37 14.73
CA LEU A 18 -5.01 -21.61 14.85
C LEU A 18 -4.44 -22.72 13.94
N CYS A 19 -4.22 -22.42 12.66
CA CYS A 19 -3.61 -23.35 11.70
C CYS A 19 -2.23 -23.80 12.16
N ALA A 20 -1.40 -22.89 12.65
CA ALA A 20 -0.04 -23.21 13.09
C ALA A 20 -0.03 -24.22 14.25
N LYS A 21 -0.98 -24.11 15.18
CA LYS A 21 -1.14 -25.06 16.27
C LYS A 21 -1.63 -26.43 15.79
N LEU A 22 -2.58 -26.46 14.86
CA LEU A 22 -3.15 -27.70 14.32
C LEU A 22 -2.13 -28.48 13.49
N GLU A 23 -1.37 -27.76 12.66
CA GLU A 23 -0.40 -28.34 11.72
C GLU A 23 1.00 -28.49 12.32
N GLN A 24 1.24 -27.99 13.53
CA GLN A 24 2.56 -27.88 14.16
C GLN A 24 3.60 -27.23 13.23
N SER A 25 3.17 -26.22 12.48
CA SER A 25 3.95 -25.57 11.42
C SER A 25 3.79 -24.06 11.48
N THR A 26 4.85 -23.31 11.20
CA THR A 26 4.78 -21.84 11.13
C THR A 26 4.32 -21.33 9.76
N ARG A 27 4.15 -22.20 8.77
CA ARG A 27 3.93 -21.83 7.36
C ARG A 27 2.74 -20.88 7.17
N ALA A 28 1.66 -21.07 7.93
CA ALA A 28 0.50 -20.18 7.87
C ALA A 28 0.82 -18.76 8.35
N LEU A 29 1.66 -18.61 9.39
CA LEU A 29 2.12 -17.33 9.91
C LEU A 29 3.05 -16.63 8.90
N ASP A 30 3.93 -17.39 8.25
CA ASP A 30 4.85 -16.88 7.23
C ASP A 30 4.08 -16.36 6.00
N ASN A 31 3.03 -17.06 5.59
CA ASN A 31 2.17 -16.64 4.49
C ASN A 31 1.43 -15.33 4.80
N VAL A 32 0.78 -15.24 5.98
CA VAL A 32 0.01 -14.03 6.36
C VAL A 32 0.92 -12.82 6.51
N SER A 33 2.09 -12.99 7.13
CA SER A 33 3.05 -11.89 7.28
C SER A 33 3.58 -11.41 5.93
N THR A 34 3.99 -12.33 5.05
CA THR A 34 4.47 -12.00 3.69
C THR A 34 3.44 -11.23 2.90
N LEU A 35 2.20 -11.75 2.81
CA LEU A 35 1.12 -11.09 2.06
C LEU A 35 0.79 -9.70 2.62
N PHE A 36 0.81 -9.55 3.94
CA PHE A 36 0.55 -8.26 4.57
C PHE A 36 1.64 -7.23 4.27
N PHE A 37 2.92 -7.61 4.35
CA PHE A 37 4.02 -6.73 3.99
C PHE A 37 4.02 -6.38 2.51
N GLU A 38 3.76 -7.34 1.62
CA GLU A 38 3.62 -7.07 0.19
C GLU A 38 2.53 -6.04 -0.08
N HIS A 39 1.41 -6.11 0.63
CA HIS A 39 0.33 -5.13 0.52
C HIS A 39 0.71 -3.75 1.08
N LEU A 40 1.38 -3.70 2.23
CA LEU A 40 1.82 -2.44 2.84
C LEU A 40 2.93 -1.73 2.07
N LEU A 41 3.83 -2.50 1.45
CA LEU A 41 4.98 -1.99 0.72
C LEU A 41 4.65 -1.66 -0.74
N GLN A 42 3.38 -1.78 -1.15
CA GLN A 42 2.98 -1.38 -2.50
C GLN A 42 3.29 0.10 -2.74
N PRO A 43 4.01 0.43 -3.84
CA PRO A 43 4.33 1.82 -4.14
C PRO A 43 3.04 2.64 -4.26
N VAL A 44 2.90 3.64 -3.41
CA VAL A 44 1.82 4.62 -3.54
C VAL A 44 2.07 5.37 -4.85
N LYS A 45 1.28 5.08 -5.88
CA LYS A 45 1.30 5.84 -7.14
C LYS A 45 0.88 7.27 -6.82
N LYS A 46 1.86 8.14 -6.54
CA LYS A 46 1.60 9.57 -6.39
C LYS A 46 1.00 10.07 -7.70
N PRO A 47 -0.20 10.68 -7.68
CA PRO A 47 -0.74 11.28 -8.88
C PRO A 47 0.26 12.31 -9.38
N ARG A 48 0.73 12.12 -10.63
CA ARG A 48 1.63 13.05 -11.30
C ARG A 48 0.93 14.40 -11.33
N ALA A 49 1.40 15.34 -10.52
CA ALA A 49 0.92 16.72 -10.56
C ALA A 49 1.03 17.19 -12.02
N LYS A 50 -0.11 17.45 -12.67
CA LYS A 50 -0.13 18.20 -13.92
C LYS A 50 0.60 19.50 -13.62
N ARG A 51 1.80 19.67 -14.16
CA ARG A 51 2.44 20.98 -14.21
C ARG A 51 1.48 21.86 -15.00
N ALA A 52 0.68 22.66 -14.29
CA ALA A 52 -0.03 23.76 -14.89
C ALA A 52 1.07 24.70 -15.39
N GLY A 53 1.33 24.67 -16.70
CA GLY A 53 2.10 25.72 -17.34
C GLY A 53 1.36 27.03 -17.08
N SER A 54 1.96 27.91 -16.28
CA SER A 54 1.49 29.29 -16.18
C SER A 54 1.68 29.98 -17.54
N PRO A 55 0.75 30.86 -17.94
CA PRO A 55 0.82 31.57 -19.20
C PRO A 55 1.68 32.82 -19.01
N ASP A 56 2.99 32.71 -19.27
CA ASP A 56 3.81 33.92 -19.35
C ASP A 56 3.67 34.53 -20.74
N SER A 57 2.81 35.55 -20.73
CA SER A 57 2.78 36.64 -21.68
C SER A 57 4.18 37.18 -21.91
N ALA A 58 4.65 37.15 -23.16
CA ALA A 58 5.72 38.02 -23.63
C ALA A 58 5.22 38.74 -24.89
N SER A 59 4.46 39.81 -24.64
CA SER A 59 4.37 40.93 -25.57
C SER A 59 5.76 41.57 -25.66
N ALA A 60 6.36 41.55 -26.85
CA ALA A 60 7.38 42.51 -27.26
C ALA A 60 7.52 42.47 -28.79
N GLY A 61 6.78 43.35 -29.49
CA GLY A 61 7.39 44.03 -30.63
C GLY A 61 8.25 45.20 -30.12
N PRO A 62 8.83 46.05 -30.97
CA PRO A 62 9.14 45.90 -32.39
C PRO A 62 10.64 46.11 -32.68
N ARG A 63 11.13 45.69 -33.86
CA ARG A 63 12.07 46.44 -34.73
C ARG A 63 11.97 45.91 -36.15
#